data_AF-A0A6P6GGK5-F1
#
_entry.id   AF-A0A6P6GGK5-F1
#
_cell.length_a   1.000
_cell.length_b   1.000
_cell.length_c   1.000
_cell.angle_alpha   90.00
_cell.angle_beta   90.00
_cell.angle_gamma   90.00
#
_symmetry.space_group_name_H-M   'P 1'
#
loop_
_entity.id
_entity.type
_entity.pdbx_description
1 polymer ?
#
loop_
_entity_poly.entity_id
_entity_poly.type
_entity_poly.pdbx_seq_one_letter_code
_entity_poly.pdbx_strand_id
1 'polypeptide(L)'
;MRLKLCCLEGRNRWTALHYAASRGRVDIIREMLLACPESIEDVNVQKETALHVAVKNSQFEAIHFMVKRVREMKKDEIFNMKDELGNSILHLATWRKERQRKKKMTIKHVVEWILDGYTGGANAIVELVNVVNQSGLTALDVLLIFPSEAGDREIEEILKAAGGRRARDMSLSSTPSFENNSTTITDLSADNLVEHFKFKRGRNSPSDARTALLVMAVLVATATFQAGLNPPGGVWQDTTLDGSPGNPSHDAGRSILGSYKSVKYLLFMLFNTIGFSVSIYVIAILISNFPFKWEFRVCIVAINFTYVTAITFMAPRNMWLPLIVFSIVFPFLVPHVFKLFVRLAKLLKRISEISGIQNHLNTVSELFCCEDNPLHIASTSGHVNFVKEMISLKPSFAKEVNQHGFSPLHFASAIRNLKVVKELLKRDRKLCQLEGRNRWTPLHYAASRGRVEIIREMVVACPESTKVVNVQKETALRLAIKNSQFDAVNFLVK
;
A
#
# COMPACT_ATOMS: atom_id res chain seq x y z
N MET A 1 38.92 22.72 5.76
CA MET A 1 38.62 21.29 5.99
C MET A 1 37.23 21.02 6.57
N ARG A 2 36.62 21.88 7.42
CA ARG A 2 35.27 21.65 7.99
C ARG A 2 34.12 21.56 6.97
N LEU A 3 34.24 22.27 5.84
CA LEU A 3 33.20 22.33 4.78
C LEU A 3 32.97 21.01 4.01
N LYS A 4 33.93 20.07 3.99
CA LYS A 4 33.80 18.82 3.20
C LYS A 4 33.22 17.63 3.97
N LEU A 5 33.08 17.70 5.29
CA LEU A 5 32.52 16.60 6.09
C LEU A 5 30.98 16.56 6.07
N CYS A 6 30.33 17.72 5.96
CA CYS A 6 28.86 17.81 5.97
C CYS A 6 28.22 17.22 4.72
N CYS A 7 28.91 17.30 3.58
CA CYS A 7 28.48 16.79 2.27
C CYS A 7 28.98 15.35 1.99
N LEU A 8 29.52 14.65 3.00
CA LEU A 8 29.92 13.25 2.82
C LEU A 8 28.68 12.38 2.57
N GLU A 9 28.60 11.84 1.35
CA GLU A 9 27.56 10.93 0.93
C GLU A 9 27.67 9.59 1.69
N GLY A 10 26.67 9.26 2.51
CA GLY A 10 26.50 7.95 3.11
C GLY A 10 25.90 6.92 2.14
N ARG A 11 25.40 5.79 2.67
CA ARG A 11 24.60 4.84 1.86
C ARG A 11 23.41 5.58 1.22
N ASN A 12 23.16 5.34 -0.07
CA ASN A 12 22.10 5.98 -0.86
C ASN A 12 22.24 7.51 -1.04
N ARG A 13 23.47 8.05 -1.00
CA ARG A 13 23.76 9.49 -1.12
C ARG A 13 23.08 10.36 -0.06
N TRP A 14 22.77 9.78 1.10
CA TRP A 14 22.25 10.56 2.22
C TRP A 14 23.37 11.39 2.83
N THR A 15 23.20 12.71 2.82
CA THR A 15 24.07 13.62 3.58
C THR A 15 23.71 13.59 5.06
N ALA A 16 24.61 14.06 5.92
CA ALA A 16 24.35 14.12 7.35
C ALA A 16 23.09 14.97 7.68
N LEU A 17 22.74 15.93 6.82
CA LEU A 17 21.55 16.76 6.98
C LEU A 17 20.26 15.95 6.78
N HIS A 18 20.22 15.02 5.81
CA HIS A 18 19.08 14.12 5.61
C HIS A 18 18.80 13.25 6.85
N TYR A 19 19.85 12.74 7.49
CA TYR A 19 19.71 11.95 8.72
C TYR A 19 19.20 12.80 9.89
N ALA A 20 19.72 14.03 10.04
CA ALA A 20 19.28 14.96 11.07
C ALA A 20 17.81 15.38 10.88
N ALA A 21 17.42 15.68 9.63
CA ALA A 21 16.06 16.03 9.24
C ALA A 21 15.06 14.87 9.43
N SER A 22 15.46 13.63 9.09
CA SER A 22 14.62 12.44 9.31
C SER A 22 14.25 12.22 10.79
N ARG A 23 15.16 12.57 11.71
CA ARG A 23 15.00 12.41 13.15
C ARG A 23 14.55 13.67 13.89
N GLY A 24 14.36 14.80 13.20
CA GLY A 24 13.92 16.06 13.81
C GLY A 24 14.92 16.70 14.76
N ARG A 25 16.24 16.50 14.58
CA ARG A 25 17.28 17.03 15.48
C ARG A 25 17.64 18.47 15.12
N VAL A 26 16.82 19.42 15.57
CA VAL A 26 16.95 20.87 15.24
C VAL A 26 18.33 21.43 15.58
N ASP A 27 18.93 21.05 16.71
CA ASP A 27 20.24 21.56 17.13
C ASP A 27 21.35 21.18 16.15
N ILE A 28 21.29 19.93 15.64
CA ILE A 28 22.25 19.44 14.64
C ILE A 28 22.00 20.14 13.31
N ILE A 29 20.75 20.28 12.90
CA ILE A 29 20.37 20.99 11.67
C ILE A 29 20.86 22.45 11.72
N ARG A 30 20.73 23.12 12.87
CA ARG A 30 21.20 24.49 13.08
C ARG A 30 22.71 24.60 12.86
N GLU A 31 23.50 23.79 13.57
CA GLU A 31 24.95 23.80 13.45
C GLU A 31 25.41 23.44 12.03
N MET A 32 24.75 22.47 11.40
CA MET A 32 25.06 22.06 10.03
C MET A 32 24.77 23.14 8.99
N LEU A 33 23.62 23.82 9.09
CA LEU A 33 23.26 24.91 8.17
C LEU A 33 24.06 26.19 8.43
N LEU A 34 24.60 26.39 9.65
CA LEU A 34 25.57 27.45 9.92
C LEU A 34 26.94 27.14 9.29
N ALA A 35 27.36 25.87 9.33
CA ALA A 35 28.64 25.46 8.77
C ALA A 35 28.62 25.34 7.24
N CYS A 36 27.52 24.86 6.65
CA CYS A 36 27.37 24.59 5.22
C CYS A 36 25.95 24.92 4.74
N PRO A 37 25.67 26.17 4.35
CA PRO A 37 24.37 26.60 3.83
C PRO A 37 23.93 25.88 2.55
N GLU A 38 24.89 25.46 1.72
CA GLU A 38 24.64 24.75 0.45
C GLU A 38 24.08 23.34 0.66
N SER A 39 24.31 22.72 1.83
CA SER A 39 23.88 21.35 2.12
C SER A 39 22.36 21.14 2.13
N ILE A 40 21.58 22.22 2.14
CA ILE A 40 20.12 22.16 2.09
C ILE A 40 19.58 21.77 0.69
N GLU A 41 20.37 21.98 -0.36
CA GLU A 41 20.05 21.63 -1.75
C GLU A 41 20.50 20.21 -2.11
N ASP A 42 21.31 19.58 -1.26
CA ASP A 42 21.74 18.21 -1.47
C ASP A 42 20.53 17.29 -1.60
N VAL A 43 20.54 16.45 -2.63
CA VAL A 43 19.50 15.46 -2.90
C VAL A 43 20.03 14.05 -2.71
N ASN A 44 19.20 13.16 -2.17
CA ASN A 44 19.52 11.74 -2.09
C ASN A 44 19.29 11.02 -3.45
N VAL A 45 19.50 9.70 -3.50
CA VAL A 45 19.22 8.89 -4.72
C VAL A 45 17.79 9.09 -5.23
N GLN A 46 16.82 9.29 -4.35
CA GLN A 46 15.40 9.52 -4.68
C GLN A 46 15.07 10.96 -5.08
N LYS A 47 16.09 11.79 -5.34
CA LYS A 47 15.96 13.24 -5.60
C LYS A 47 15.25 14.00 -4.47
N GLU A 48 15.17 13.43 -3.28
CA GLU A 48 14.57 14.09 -2.11
C GLU A 48 15.62 14.98 -1.45
N THR A 49 15.24 16.22 -1.11
CA THR A 49 16.04 17.09 -0.23
C THR A 49 15.83 16.72 1.24
N ALA A 50 16.69 17.24 2.12
CA ALA A 50 16.50 17.09 3.56
C ALA A 50 15.12 17.60 4.04
N LEU A 51 14.55 18.61 3.38
CA LEU A 51 13.22 19.15 3.70
C LEU A 51 12.10 18.16 3.30
N HIS A 52 12.21 17.51 2.12
CA HIS A 52 11.30 16.42 1.73
C HIS A 52 11.28 15.30 2.79
N VAL A 53 12.46 14.92 3.27
CA VAL A 53 12.62 13.87 4.31
C VAL A 53 12.04 14.30 5.66
N ALA A 54 12.15 15.58 6.05
CA ALA A 54 11.56 16.11 7.27
C ALA A 54 10.01 16.07 7.22
N VAL A 55 9.43 16.48 6.10
CA VAL A 55 7.96 16.47 5.86
C VAL A 55 7.45 15.04 5.81
N LYS A 56 8.14 14.16 5.09
CA LYS A 56 7.85 12.72 5.05
C LYS A 56 7.92 12.07 6.43
N ASN A 57 8.79 12.52 7.33
CA ASN A 57 8.87 11.97 8.69
C ASN A 57 8.05 12.75 9.73
N SER A 58 7.27 13.76 9.31
CA SER A 58 6.41 14.57 10.17
C SER A 58 7.17 15.27 11.32
N GLN A 59 8.38 15.75 11.04
CA GLN A 59 9.25 16.42 12.03
C GLN A 59 8.98 17.93 12.07
N PHE A 60 7.87 18.35 12.67
CA PHE A 60 7.37 19.73 12.62
C PHE A 60 8.38 20.80 13.07
N GLU A 61 9.08 20.60 14.19
CA GLU A 61 10.04 21.58 14.68
C GLU A 61 11.22 21.78 13.71
N ALA A 62 11.66 20.69 13.05
CA ALA A 62 12.71 20.74 12.04
C ALA A 62 12.24 21.41 10.74
N ILE A 63 11.00 21.14 10.31
CA ILE A 63 10.40 21.78 9.13
C ILE A 63 10.36 23.29 9.32
N HIS A 64 9.79 23.78 10.42
CA HIS A 64 9.68 25.20 10.71
C HIS A 64 11.06 25.89 10.71
N PHE A 65 12.06 25.28 11.35
CA PHE A 65 13.41 25.82 11.38
C PHE A 65 14.06 25.88 10.00
N MET A 66 13.93 24.80 9.21
CA MET A 66 14.50 24.74 7.86
C MET A 66 13.82 25.73 6.91
N VAL A 67 12.49 25.83 6.93
CA VAL A 67 11.74 26.81 6.13
C VAL A 67 12.16 28.24 6.46
N LYS A 68 12.29 28.56 7.76
CA LYS A 68 12.82 29.87 8.19
C LYS A 68 14.22 30.14 7.65
N ARG A 69 15.10 29.15 7.67
CA ARG A 69 16.46 29.27 7.15
C ARG A 69 16.48 29.40 5.62
N VAL A 70 15.63 28.69 4.89
CA VAL A 70 15.48 28.84 3.42
C VAL A 70 15.08 30.28 3.07
N ARG A 71 14.14 30.85 3.81
CA ARG A 71 13.73 32.26 3.67
C ARG A 71 14.87 33.23 3.94
N GLU A 72 15.62 33.02 5.03
CA GLU A 72 16.81 33.84 5.36
C GLU A 72 17.88 33.79 4.27
N MET A 73 18.03 32.64 3.61
CA MET A 73 18.99 32.42 2.53
C MET A 73 18.48 32.83 1.13
N LYS A 74 17.20 33.22 1.01
CA LYS A 74 16.50 33.52 -0.26
C LYS A 74 16.59 32.40 -1.31
N LYS A 75 16.57 31.13 -0.86
CA LYS A 75 16.67 29.94 -1.73
C LYS A 75 15.30 29.32 -2.00
N ASP A 76 14.39 30.12 -2.57
CA ASP A 76 12.99 29.72 -2.81
C ASP A 76 12.86 28.51 -3.77
N GLU A 77 13.88 28.26 -4.58
CA GLU A 77 13.94 27.11 -5.52
C GLU A 77 13.80 25.75 -4.83
N ILE A 78 14.17 25.65 -3.55
CA ILE A 78 14.10 24.40 -2.77
C ILE A 78 12.65 23.91 -2.63
N PHE A 79 11.68 24.83 -2.58
CA PHE A 79 10.26 24.47 -2.51
C PHE A 79 9.72 23.87 -3.81
N ASN A 80 10.33 24.25 -4.95
CA ASN A 80 9.98 23.77 -6.29
C ASN A 80 10.67 22.44 -6.67
N MET A 81 11.65 21.99 -5.87
CA MET A 81 12.31 20.71 -6.11
C MET A 81 11.32 19.55 -5.98
N LYS A 82 11.51 18.54 -6.82
CA LYS A 82 10.64 17.36 -6.91
C LYS A 82 11.42 16.08 -6.60
N ASP A 83 10.76 15.13 -5.94
CA ASP A 83 11.28 13.78 -5.74
C ASP A 83 11.29 12.97 -7.06
N GLU A 84 11.78 11.72 -7.01
CA GLU A 84 11.78 10.77 -8.12
C GLU A 84 10.42 10.57 -8.79
N LEU A 85 9.32 10.76 -8.06
CA LEU A 85 7.93 10.61 -8.53
C LEU A 85 7.34 11.94 -9.01
N GLY A 86 8.12 13.02 -9.00
CA GLY A 86 7.67 14.36 -9.35
C GLY A 86 6.87 15.06 -8.25
N ASN A 87 6.79 14.52 -7.03
CA ASN A 87 6.07 15.14 -5.94
C ASN A 87 6.87 16.33 -5.40
N SER A 88 6.22 17.48 -5.30
CA SER A 88 6.74 18.60 -4.51
C SER A 88 6.51 18.37 -3.01
N ILE A 89 7.12 19.22 -2.20
CA ILE A 89 6.95 19.20 -0.74
C ILE A 89 5.47 19.33 -0.32
N LEU A 90 4.68 20.13 -1.06
CA LEU A 90 3.25 20.28 -0.81
C LEU A 90 2.48 18.99 -1.03
N HIS A 91 2.81 18.20 -2.05
CA HIS A 91 2.20 16.87 -2.26
C HIS A 91 2.49 15.94 -1.08
N LEU A 92 3.72 15.95 -0.56
CA LEU A 92 4.11 15.13 0.59
C LEU A 92 3.41 15.57 1.87
N ALA A 93 3.19 16.88 2.04
CA ALA A 93 2.47 17.45 3.17
C ALA A 93 0.99 17.04 3.14
N THR A 94 0.34 17.05 1.97
CA THR A 94 -1.09 16.71 1.82
C THR A 94 -1.36 15.20 1.77
N TRP A 95 -0.40 14.37 1.37
CA TRP A 95 -0.56 12.90 1.27
C TRP A 95 -0.71 12.18 2.63
N ARG A 96 -0.31 12.81 3.74
CA ARG A 96 -0.16 12.11 5.03
C ARG A 96 -1.49 11.84 5.73
N LYS A 97 -1.95 10.58 5.63
CA LYS A 97 -3.03 9.98 6.43
C LYS A 97 -2.69 9.99 7.92
N GLU A 98 -3.52 10.66 8.73
CA GLU A 98 -3.37 10.78 10.18
C GLU A 98 -3.07 9.46 10.89
N ARG A 99 -1.93 9.43 11.61
CA ARG A 99 -1.68 8.47 12.70
C ARG A 99 -1.38 9.13 14.04
N GLN A 100 -1.54 10.44 14.17
CA GLN A 100 -1.14 11.15 15.40
C GLN A 100 -2.27 12.02 15.94
N ARG A 101 -3.28 11.36 16.51
CA ARG A 101 -4.39 11.95 17.29
C ARG A 101 -3.94 12.68 18.58
N LYS A 102 -2.63 12.95 18.78
CA LYS A 102 -2.07 13.42 20.06
C LYS A 102 -1.09 14.61 20.01
N LYS A 103 -0.83 15.24 18.85
CA LYS A 103 -0.14 16.54 18.80
C LYS A 103 -0.98 17.52 17.98
N LYS A 104 -1.42 18.60 18.59
CA LYS A 104 -2.22 19.71 18.02
C LYS A 104 -1.49 20.53 16.93
N MET A 105 -0.36 20.01 16.41
CA MET A 105 0.43 20.64 15.35
C MET A 105 -0.02 20.02 14.01
N THR A 106 -1.04 20.63 13.42
CA THR A 106 -1.73 20.13 12.21
C THR A 106 -0.88 20.31 10.95
N ILE A 107 -1.13 19.48 9.92
CA ILE A 107 -0.62 19.62 8.53
C ILE A 107 -0.84 21.04 7.98
N LYS A 108 -1.92 21.71 8.41
CA LYS A 108 -2.18 23.14 8.19
C LYS A 108 -0.96 24.03 8.40
N HIS A 109 -0.33 23.98 9.57
CA HIS A 109 0.81 24.84 9.89
C HIS A 109 2.01 24.56 8.98
N VAL A 110 2.18 23.32 8.52
CA VAL A 110 3.24 22.98 7.57
C VAL A 110 2.98 23.63 6.21
N VAL A 111 1.74 23.59 5.73
CA VAL A 111 1.34 24.25 4.47
C VAL A 111 1.47 25.77 4.60
N GLU A 112 0.98 26.35 5.70
CA GLU A 112 1.13 27.79 5.99
C GLU A 112 2.60 28.19 6.05
N TRP A 113 3.47 27.47 6.77
CA TRP A 113 4.89 27.78 6.81
C TRP A 113 5.55 27.69 5.44
N ILE A 114 5.19 26.71 4.60
CA ILE A 114 5.74 26.60 3.25
C ILE A 114 5.30 27.79 2.39
N LEU A 115 4.04 28.20 2.47
CA LEU A 115 3.49 29.33 1.72
C LEU A 115 4.05 30.68 2.22
N ASP A 116 4.09 30.90 3.54
CA ASP A 116 4.67 32.09 4.18
C ASP A 116 6.19 32.17 4.03
N GLY A 117 6.83 31.01 3.86
CA GLY A 117 8.27 30.88 3.66
C GLY A 117 8.73 31.27 2.26
N TYR A 118 7.82 31.30 1.29
CA TYR A 118 8.12 31.55 -0.12
C TYR A 118 8.06 33.05 -0.43
N THR A 119 9.17 33.63 -0.91
CA THR A 119 9.27 35.09 -1.13
C THR A 119 9.11 35.53 -2.58
N GLY A 120 8.91 34.60 -3.52
CA GLY A 120 8.83 34.84 -4.97
C GLY A 120 7.60 35.60 -5.50
N GLY A 121 6.79 36.20 -4.62
CA GLY A 121 5.57 36.93 -4.98
C GLY A 121 4.36 36.03 -5.30
N ALA A 122 3.19 36.64 -5.44
CA ALA A 122 1.92 35.92 -5.55
C ALA A 122 1.86 34.95 -6.74
N ASN A 123 2.41 35.31 -7.89
CA ASN A 123 2.37 34.47 -9.10
C ASN A 123 3.19 33.18 -8.96
N ALA A 124 4.33 33.24 -8.26
CA ALA A 124 5.18 32.08 -8.08
C ALA A 124 4.66 31.14 -6.97
N ILE A 125 3.89 31.66 -6.01
CA ILE A 125 3.09 30.83 -5.07
C ILE A 125 2.02 30.05 -5.83
N VAL A 126 1.33 30.70 -6.79
CA VAL A 126 0.33 30.02 -7.64
C VAL A 126 0.99 28.91 -8.45
N GLU A 127 2.19 29.11 -8.98
CA GLU A 127 2.95 28.08 -9.70
C GLU A 127 3.34 26.91 -8.77
N LEU A 128 3.85 27.20 -7.57
CA LEU A 128 4.24 26.21 -6.56
C LEU A 128 3.05 25.30 -6.15
N VAL A 129 1.87 25.87 -5.98
CA VAL A 129 0.66 25.14 -5.58
C VAL A 129 0.09 24.30 -6.73
N ASN A 130 0.25 24.77 -7.96
CA ASN A 130 -0.28 24.13 -9.17
C ASN A 130 0.71 23.15 -9.83
N VAL A 131 1.84 22.87 -9.18
CA VAL A 131 2.76 21.82 -9.62
C VAL A 131 2.03 20.48 -9.72
N VAL A 132 2.22 19.78 -10.84
CA VAL A 132 1.78 18.39 -11.01
C VAL A 132 2.94 17.41 -10.82
N ASN A 133 2.65 16.27 -10.21
CA ASN A 133 3.56 15.13 -10.14
C ASN A 133 3.53 14.27 -11.43
N GLN A 134 4.32 13.20 -11.50
CA GLN A 134 4.33 12.31 -12.68
C GLN A 134 2.97 11.64 -12.95
N SER A 135 2.09 11.56 -11.95
CA SER A 135 0.72 11.07 -12.12
C SER A 135 -0.27 12.14 -12.57
N GLY A 136 0.18 13.37 -12.81
CA GLY A 136 -0.65 14.48 -13.27
C GLY A 136 -1.59 15.04 -12.19
N LEU A 137 -1.24 14.88 -10.91
CA LEU A 137 -2.04 15.35 -9.78
C LEU A 137 -1.38 16.57 -9.14
N THR A 138 -2.18 17.56 -8.72
CA THR A 138 -1.70 18.64 -7.85
C THR A 138 -1.76 18.26 -6.37
N ALA A 139 -1.15 19.07 -5.50
CA ALA A 139 -1.26 18.87 -4.05
C ALA A 139 -2.71 18.93 -3.56
N LEU A 140 -3.57 19.71 -4.23
CA LEU A 140 -5.00 19.79 -3.98
C LEU A 140 -5.70 18.47 -4.37
N ASP A 141 -5.38 17.90 -5.54
CA ASP A 141 -5.91 16.59 -5.93
C ASP A 141 -5.49 15.49 -4.95
N VAL A 142 -4.24 15.53 -4.47
CA VAL A 142 -3.72 14.60 -3.47
C VAL A 142 -4.51 14.66 -2.16
N LEU A 143 -4.83 15.86 -1.67
CA LEU A 143 -5.64 16.05 -0.46
C LEU A 143 -7.02 15.39 -0.59
N LEU A 144 -7.66 15.57 -1.76
CA LEU A 144 -9.04 15.13 -2.02
C LEU A 144 -9.18 13.62 -2.25
N ILE A 145 -8.07 12.90 -2.52
CA ILE A 145 -8.07 11.44 -2.64
C ILE A 145 -8.29 10.76 -1.27
N PHE A 146 -7.89 11.39 -0.17
CA PHE A 146 -7.98 10.82 1.18
C PHE A 146 -8.63 11.78 2.19
N PRO A 147 -9.93 12.11 2.04
CA PRO A 147 -10.59 13.06 2.92
C PRO A 147 -10.66 12.57 4.38
N SER A 148 -10.19 13.39 5.32
CA SER A 148 -10.40 13.34 6.77
C SER A 148 -11.48 14.35 7.16
N GLU A 149 -12.30 14.00 8.15
CA GLU A 149 -13.61 14.64 8.44
C GLU A 149 -13.53 16.07 9.04
N ALA A 150 -12.37 16.59 9.45
CA ALA A 150 -12.29 17.89 10.14
C ALA A 150 -11.15 18.84 9.72
N GLY A 151 -9.98 18.34 9.32
CA GLY A 151 -8.80 19.17 9.00
C GLY A 151 -8.68 19.59 7.52
N ASP A 152 -9.32 18.84 6.62
CA ASP A 152 -9.04 18.94 5.19
C ASP A 152 -9.72 20.13 4.53
N ARG A 153 -10.86 20.58 5.07
CA ARG A 153 -11.55 21.77 4.56
C ARG A 153 -10.70 23.03 4.74
N GLU A 154 -10.05 23.20 5.89
CA GLU A 154 -9.17 24.35 6.13
C GLU A 154 -7.95 24.33 5.20
N ILE A 155 -7.36 23.16 4.97
CA ILE A 155 -6.21 23.01 4.06
C ILE A 155 -6.63 23.23 2.61
N GLU A 156 -7.82 22.77 2.21
CA GLU A 156 -8.42 23.04 0.91
C GLU A 156 -8.62 24.54 0.70
N GLU A 157 -9.18 25.26 1.69
CA GLU A 157 -9.35 26.71 1.63
C GLU A 157 -8.01 27.45 1.53
N ILE A 158 -6.99 27.02 2.29
CA ILE A 158 -5.64 27.63 2.22
C ILE A 158 -5.01 27.43 0.84
N LEU A 159 -5.08 26.21 0.28
CA LEU A 159 -4.53 25.93 -1.05
C LEU A 159 -5.30 26.69 -2.14
N LYS A 160 -6.63 26.80 -2.05
CA LYS A 160 -7.43 27.60 -2.98
C LYS A 160 -7.17 29.09 -2.85
N ALA A 161 -7.02 29.61 -1.62
CA ALA A 161 -6.68 31.00 -1.36
C ALA A 161 -5.29 31.35 -1.93
N ALA A 162 -4.37 30.40 -1.93
CA ALA A 162 -3.07 30.50 -2.61
C ALA A 162 -3.13 30.29 -4.14
N GLY A 163 -4.33 30.18 -4.73
CA GLY A 163 -4.55 30.02 -6.17
C GLY A 163 -4.44 28.58 -6.70
N GLY A 164 -4.47 27.59 -5.82
CA GLY A 164 -4.45 26.18 -6.16
C GLY A 164 -5.69 25.70 -6.89
N ARG A 165 -5.50 25.02 -8.01
CA ARG A 165 -6.53 24.40 -8.84
C ARG A 165 -6.28 22.90 -8.96
N ARG A 166 -7.35 22.16 -9.27
CA ARG A 166 -7.21 20.74 -9.63
C ARG A 166 -6.58 20.63 -11.01
N ALA A 167 -5.82 19.57 -11.26
CA ALA A 167 -5.18 19.34 -12.56
C ALA A 167 -6.17 19.39 -13.74
N ARG A 168 -7.37 18.82 -13.56
CA ARG A 168 -8.45 18.84 -14.56
C ARG A 168 -9.01 20.23 -14.87
N ASP A 169 -8.97 21.15 -13.91
CA ASP A 169 -9.55 22.49 -14.04
C ASP A 169 -8.52 23.46 -14.66
N MET A 170 -7.23 23.11 -14.66
CA MET A 170 -6.17 23.85 -15.36
C MET A 170 -6.15 23.61 -16.87
N SER A 171 -6.50 22.40 -17.31
CA SER A 171 -6.59 22.05 -18.75
C SER A 171 -7.77 22.70 -19.49
N LEU A 172 -8.76 23.22 -18.77
CA LEU A 172 -9.95 23.89 -19.34
C LEU A 172 -9.72 25.39 -19.58
N SER A 173 -8.64 25.98 -19.06
CA SER A 173 -8.35 27.42 -19.20
C SER A 173 -7.46 27.78 -20.40
N SER A 174 -6.90 26.80 -21.10
CA SER A 174 -6.31 27.02 -22.42
C SER A 174 -7.44 27.02 -23.45
N THR A 175 -7.79 28.21 -23.94
CA THR A 175 -8.58 28.40 -25.17
C THR A 175 -8.17 27.39 -26.23
N PRO A 176 -9.08 26.60 -26.82
CA PRO A 176 -8.73 25.66 -27.85
C PRO A 176 -8.44 26.43 -29.15
N SER A 177 -7.16 26.75 -29.38
CA SER A 177 -6.69 26.96 -30.73
C SER A 177 -6.78 25.60 -31.43
N PHE A 178 -7.79 25.48 -32.30
CA PHE A 178 -7.85 24.44 -33.33
C PHE A 178 -6.61 24.58 -34.21
N GLU A 179 -5.50 23.98 -33.81
CA GLU A 179 -4.42 23.63 -34.72
C GLU A 179 -4.61 22.19 -35.15
N ASN A 180 -5.03 22.07 -36.42
CA ASN A 180 -5.14 20.84 -37.17
C ASN A 180 -3.78 20.15 -37.22
N ASN A 181 -3.56 19.18 -36.34
CA ASN A 181 -2.69 18.05 -36.64
C ASN A 181 -3.52 16.78 -36.50
N SER A 182 -4.09 16.40 -37.65
CA SER A 182 -4.57 15.07 -37.98
C SER A 182 -3.51 14.03 -37.63
N THR A 183 -3.54 13.56 -36.39
CA THR A 183 -2.97 12.28 -36.02
C THR A 183 -4.05 11.23 -36.28
N THR A 184 -3.84 10.56 -37.40
CA THR A 184 -4.49 9.32 -37.83
C THR A 184 -4.83 8.43 -36.63
N ILE A 185 -6.14 8.20 -36.47
CA ILE A 185 -6.70 7.15 -35.62
C ILE A 185 -6.37 5.82 -36.31
N THR A 186 -5.18 5.30 -36.06
CA THR A 186 -4.78 3.94 -36.39
C THR A 186 -4.05 3.40 -35.16
N ASP A 187 -4.58 2.31 -34.60
CA ASP A 187 -4.09 1.54 -33.45
C ASP A 187 -4.35 2.08 -32.03
N LEU A 188 -5.63 2.24 -31.69
CA LEU A 188 -6.07 2.00 -30.30
C LEU A 188 -6.26 0.49 -30.11
N SER A 189 -5.18 -0.20 -29.74
CA SER A 189 -5.27 -1.60 -29.28
C SER A 189 -6.25 -1.67 -28.09
N ALA A 190 -7.04 -2.74 -28.02
CA ALA A 190 -8.04 -2.94 -26.97
C ALA A 190 -7.45 -2.83 -25.54
N ASP A 191 -6.15 -3.13 -25.39
CA ASP A 191 -5.42 -3.01 -24.13
C ASP A 191 -5.33 -1.56 -23.63
N ASN A 192 -5.16 -0.57 -24.53
CA ASN A 192 -5.11 0.84 -24.17
C ASN A 192 -6.48 1.39 -23.72
N LEU A 193 -7.57 0.88 -24.31
CA LEU A 193 -8.93 1.28 -23.95
C LEU A 193 -9.30 0.74 -22.55
N VAL A 194 -8.97 -0.53 -22.28
CA VAL A 194 -9.18 -1.15 -20.96
C VAL A 194 -8.34 -0.44 -19.89
N GLU A 195 -7.13 -0.01 -20.23
CA GLU A 195 -6.29 0.75 -19.29
C GLU A 195 -6.82 2.15 -19.00
N HIS A 196 -7.48 2.78 -19.97
CA HIS A 196 -8.14 4.08 -19.82
C HIS A 196 -9.37 4.00 -18.90
N PHE A 197 -10.17 2.93 -19.02
CA PHE A 197 -11.34 2.70 -18.15
C PHE A 197 -11.00 2.07 -16.80
N LYS A 198 -9.75 1.64 -16.60
CA LYS A 198 -9.32 1.05 -15.35
C LYS A 198 -9.35 2.10 -14.24
N PHE A 199 -10.00 1.79 -13.12
CA PHE A 199 -9.96 2.64 -11.93
C PHE A 199 -8.50 2.76 -11.45
N LYS A 200 -7.85 3.89 -11.76
CA LYS A 200 -6.50 4.23 -11.29
C LYS A 200 -6.62 4.96 -9.96
N ARG A 201 -6.14 4.29 -8.89
CA ARG A 201 -6.10 4.83 -7.52
C ARG A 201 -5.22 6.08 -7.51
N GLY A 202 -5.82 7.24 -7.67
CA GLY A 202 -5.13 8.52 -7.83
C GLY A 202 -5.80 9.47 -8.84
N ARG A 203 -6.30 8.95 -9.98
CA ARG A 203 -6.92 9.77 -11.03
C ARG A 203 -8.40 10.09 -10.76
N ASN A 204 -9.12 9.13 -10.17
CA ASN A 204 -10.55 9.24 -9.91
C ASN A 204 -10.79 9.33 -8.40
N SER A 205 -11.46 10.40 -7.95
CA SER A 205 -11.81 10.55 -6.53
C SER A 205 -12.70 9.38 -6.08
N PRO A 206 -12.46 8.79 -4.90
CA PRO A 206 -13.33 7.75 -4.35
C PRO A 206 -14.78 8.25 -4.14
N SER A 207 -14.99 9.57 -3.97
CA SER A 207 -16.34 10.17 -3.95
C SER A 207 -17.04 10.05 -5.29
N ASP A 208 -16.34 10.35 -6.38
CA ASP A 208 -16.90 10.43 -7.72
C ASP A 208 -17.23 9.03 -8.24
N ALA A 209 -16.39 8.04 -7.94
CA ALA A 209 -16.68 6.63 -8.19
C ALA A 209 -17.89 6.14 -7.39
N ARG A 210 -18.02 6.54 -6.11
CA ARG A 210 -19.20 6.20 -5.29
C ARG A 210 -20.48 6.81 -5.85
N THR A 211 -20.44 8.07 -6.28
CA THR A 211 -21.58 8.76 -6.90
C THR A 211 -21.96 8.11 -8.22
N ALA A 212 -20.99 7.82 -9.10
CA ALA A 212 -21.25 7.14 -10.37
C ALA A 212 -21.83 5.74 -10.16
N LEU A 213 -21.26 4.94 -9.24
CA LEU A 213 -21.77 3.62 -8.90
C LEU A 213 -23.18 3.67 -8.29
N LEU A 214 -23.48 4.69 -7.48
CA LEU A 214 -24.82 4.88 -6.92
C LEU A 214 -25.83 5.18 -8.04
N VAL A 215 -25.50 6.11 -8.95
CA VAL A 215 -26.36 6.43 -10.10
C VAL A 215 -26.60 5.19 -10.95
N MET A 216 -25.54 4.45 -11.30
CA MET A 216 -25.66 3.22 -12.07
C MET A 216 -26.50 2.16 -11.35
N ALA A 217 -26.29 1.94 -10.05
CA ALA A 217 -27.06 0.97 -9.29
C ALA A 217 -28.55 1.37 -9.18
N VAL A 218 -28.85 2.66 -9.03
CA VAL A 218 -30.23 3.16 -9.04
C VAL A 218 -30.87 2.96 -10.41
N LEU A 219 -30.17 3.27 -11.51
CA LEU A 219 -30.68 3.07 -12.87
C LEU A 219 -30.94 1.60 -13.20
N VAL A 220 -30.05 0.69 -12.78
CA VAL A 220 -30.27 -0.75 -12.98
C VAL A 220 -31.41 -1.25 -12.09
N ALA A 221 -31.50 -0.80 -10.84
CA ALA A 221 -32.61 -1.15 -9.96
C ALA A 221 -33.97 -0.67 -10.51
N THR A 222 -34.06 0.55 -11.05
CA THR A 222 -35.29 1.05 -11.65
C THR A 222 -35.64 0.32 -12.93
N ALA A 223 -34.68 0.09 -13.82
CA ALA A 223 -34.90 -0.66 -15.07
C ALA A 223 -35.38 -2.10 -14.79
N THR A 224 -34.76 -2.79 -13.83
CA THR A 224 -35.13 -4.17 -13.48
C THR A 224 -36.45 -4.26 -12.72
N PHE A 225 -36.78 -3.27 -11.88
CA PHE A 225 -38.10 -3.17 -11.26
C PHE A 225 -39.20 -3.00 -12.31
N GLN A 226 -39.03 -2.05 -13.25
CA GLN A 226 -39.97 -1.81 -14.34
C GLN A 226 -40.12 -3.02 -15.27
N ALA A 227 -39.00 -3.65 -15.65
CA ALA A 227 -39.02 -4.85 -16.48
C ALA A 227 -39.67 -6.06 -15.78
N GLY A 228 -39.61 -6.11 -14.44
CA GLY A 228 -40.29 -7.14 -13.66
C GLY A 228 -41.80 -6.97 -13.62
N LEU A 229 -42.29 -5.73 -13.58
CA LEU A 229 -43.71 -5.40 -13.58
C LEU A 229 -44.34 -5.48 -14.98
N ASN A 230 -43.53 -5.26 -16.02
CA ASN A 230 -43.96 -5.30 -17.42
C ASN A 230 -43.23 -6.44 -18.14
N PRO A 231 -43.63 -7.70 -17.91
CA PRO A 231 -43.00 -8.82 -18.58
C PRO A 231 -43.18 -8.72 -20.10
N PRO A 232 -42.24 -9.25 -20.90
CA PRO A 232 -42.34 -9.20 -22.36
C PRO A 232 -43.65 -9.84 -22.82
N GLY A 233 -44.38 -9.16 -23.70
CA GLY A 233 -45.71 -9.59 -24.14
C GLY A 233 -46.85 -9.20 -23.19
N GLY A 234 -46.58 -8.55 -22.06
CA GLY A 234 -47.58 -7.99 -21.16
C GLY A 234 -48.27 -9.02 -20.27
N VAL A 235 -49.38 -8.58 -19.66
CA VAL A 235 -50.25 -9.37 -18.80
C VAL A 235 -51.66 -9.41 -19.37
N TRP A 236 -52.34 -10.53 -19.16
CA TRP A 236 -53.74 -10.71 -19.54
C TRP A 236 -54.64 -9.70 -18.84
N GLN A 237 -55.63 -9.18 -19.55
CA GLN A 237 -56.61 -8.22 -19.01
C GLN A 237 -57.92 -8.90 -18.63
N ASP A 238 -58.16 -10.09 -19.18
CA ASP A 238 -59.35 -10.91 -19.02
C ASP A 238 -59.00 -12.26 -18.36
N THR A 239 -60.04 -13.02 -18.01
CA THR A 239 -59.92 -14.35 -17.39
C THR A 239 -60.63 -15.37 -18.27
N THR A 240 -59.91 -16.40 -18.70
CA THR A 240 -60.42 -17.50 -19.52
C THR A 240 -60.14 -18.83 -18.83
N LEU A 241 -61.20 -19.55 -18.43
CA LEU A 241 -61.08 -20.81 -17.68
C LEU A 241 -61.00 -22.04 -18.61
N ASP A 242 -61.60 -21.96 -19.80
CA ASP A 242 -61.61 -23.05 -20.79
C ASP A 242 -60.49 -22.85 -21.81
N GLY A 243 -59.39 -23.59 -21.64
CA GLY A 243 -58.25 -23.54 -22.54
C GLY A 243 -58.56 -24.18 -23.91
N SER A 244 -58.33 -23.44 -24.99
CA SER A 244 -58.41 -23.96 -26.36
C SER A 244 -57.02 -24.05 -27.00
N PRO A 245 -56.82 -24.88 -28.04
CA PRO A 245 -55.55 -24.95 -28.77
C PRO A 245 -55.32 -23.60 -29.48
N GLY A 246 -54.56 -22.71 -28.84
CA GLY A 246 -54.34 -21.34 -29.31
C GLY A 246 -54.61 -20.26 -28.26
N ASN A 247 -55.41 -20.55 -27.23
CA ASN A 247 -55.63 -19.66 -26.09
C ASN A 247 -55.60 -20.45 -24.77
N PRO A 248 -54.45 -20.49 -24.05
CA PRO A 248 -54.32 -21.22 -22.81
C PRO A 248 -55.20 -20.63 -21.71
N SER A 249 -55.66 -21.45 -20.76
CA SER A 249 -56.39 -20.96 -19.59
C SER A 249 -55.53 -19.96 -18.80
N HIS A 250 -56.07 -18.78 -18.51
CA HIS A 250 -55.34 -17.71 -17.86
C HIS A 250 -56.25 -16.85 -16.97
N ASP A 251 -55.65 -16.26 -15.94
CA ASP A 251 -56.31 -15.29 -15.06
C ASP A 251 -55.82 -13.87 -15.42
N ALA A 252 -56.68 -12.87 -15.23
CA ALA A 252 -56.28 -11.46 -15.40
C ALA A 252 -55.09 -11.12 -14.49
N GLY A 253 -54.12 -10.38 -15.01
CA GLY A 253 -52.87 -10.05 -14.33
C GLY A 253 -51.74 -11.08 -14.47
N ARG A 254 -52.00 -12.26 -15.07
CA ARG A 254 -50.93 -13.22 -15.39
C ARG A 254 -50.17 -12.83 -16.65
N SER A 255 -48.88 -13.16 -16.72
CA SER A 255 -48.06 -12.92 -17.90
C SER A 255 -48.51 -13.75 -19.11
N ILE A 256 -48.67 -13.07 -20.24
CA ILE A 256 -48.97 -13.69 -21.54
C ILE A 256 -47.82 -14.62 -21.95
N LEU A 257 -46.56 -14.16 -21.85
CA LEU A 257 -45.38 -14.97 -22.18
C LEU A 257 -45.26 -16.21 -21.28
N GLY A 258 -45.59 -16.08 -19.98
CA GLY A 258 -45.59 -17.21 -19.05
C GLY A 258 -46.58 -18.30 -19.43
N SER A 259 -47.71 -17.91 -20.05
CA SER A 259 -48.79 -18.81 -20.45
C SER A 259 -48.44 -19.63 -21.69
N TYR A 260 -47.72 -19.05 -22.66
CA TYR A 260 -47.31 -19.76 -23.89
C TYR A 260 -45.93 -20.41 -23.81
N LYS A 261 -44.97 -19.75 -23.13
CA LYS A 261 -43.55 -20.13 -23.12
C LYS A 261 -42.95 -19.98 -21.72
N SER A 262 -43.42 -20.81 -20.79
CA SER A 262 -43.07 -20.70 -19.37
C SER A 262 -41.56 -20.74 -19.11
N VAL A 263 -40.78 -21.58 -19.82
CA VAL A 263 -39.31 -21.64 -19.67
C VAL A 263 -38.63 -20.30 -20.00
N LYS A 264 -39.07 -19.61 -21.05
CA LYS A 264 -38.49 -18.31 -21.46
C LYS A 264 -38.85 -17.22 -20.46
N TYR A 265 -40.10 -17.23 -19.98
CA TYR A 265 -40.54 -16.35 -18.91
C TYR A 265 -39.71 -16.55 -17.64
N LEU A 266 -39.51 -17.80 -17.21
CA LEU A 266 -38.71 -18.12 -16.03
C LEU A 266 -37.27 -17.61 -16.18
N LEU A 267 -36.62 -17.86 -17.31
CA LEU A 267 -35.25 -17.40 -17.57
C LEU A 267 -35.16 -15.87 -17.49
N PHE A 268 -36.10 -15.17 -18.12
CA PHE A 268 -36.19 -13.71 -18.06
C PHE A 268 -36.34 -13.21 -16.62
N MET A 269 -37.28 -13.78 -15.86
CA MET A 269 -37.54 -13.37 -14.48
C MET A 269 -36.36 -13.66 -13.55
N LEU A 270 -35.66 -14.77 -13.74
CA LEU A 270 -34.46 -15.10 -12.96
C LEU A 270 -33.35 -14.06 -13.17
N PHE A 271 -32.98 -13.78 -14.43
CA PHE A 271 -31.93 -12.79 -14.71
C PHE A 271 -32.34 -11.37 -14.27
N ASN A 272 -33.61 -11.01 -14.43
CA ASN A 272 -34.11 -9.72 -13.97
C ASN A 272 -34.03 -9.59 -12.44
N THR A 273 -34.40 -10.64 -11.71
CA THR A 273 -34.31 -10.70 -10.24
C THR A 273 -32.87 -10.64 -9.75
N ILE A 274 -31.92 -11.26 -10.48
CA ILE A 274 -30.48 -11.15 -10.20
C ILE A 274 -30.03 -9.69 -10.30
N GLY A 275 -30.38 -9.01 -11.40
CA GLY A 275 -30.02 -7.60 -11.63
C GLY A 275 -30.59 -6.65 -10.58
N PHE A 276 -31.83 -6.86 -10.17
CA PHE A 276 -32.48 -6.10 -9.10
C PHE A 276 -31.80 -6.33 -7.74
N SER A 277 -31.57 -7.60 -7.38
CA SER A 277 -30.96 -7.99 -6.09
C SER A 277 -29.52 -7.48 -5.95
N VAL A 278 -28.70 -7.59 -7.01
CA VAL A 278 -27.33 -7.08 -7.01
C VAL A 278 -27.31 -5.56 -6.90
N SER A 279 -28.18 -4.86 -7.61
CA SER A 279 -28.28 -3.40 -7.57
C SER A 279 -28.65 -2.88 -6.17
N ILE A 280 -29.65 -3.48 -5.52
CA ILE A 280 -30.02 -3.14 -4.14
C ILE A 280 -28.87 -3.45 -3.17
N TYR A 281 -28.16 -4.55 -3.35
CA TYR A 281 -27.00 -4.88 -2.52
C TYR A 281 -25.87 -3.85 -2.65
N VAL A 282 -25.60 -3.37 -3.87
CA VAL A 282 -24.63 -2.28 -4.12
C VAL A 282 -25.09 -0.98 -3.44
N ILE A 283 -26.36 -0.60 -3.58
CA ILE A 283 -26.93 0.58 -2.89
C ILE A 283 -26.77 0.45 -1.36
N ALA A 284 -27.05 -0.73 -0.79
CA ALA A 284 -26.91 -0.99 0.64
C ALA A 284 -25.46 -0.85 1.15
N ILE A 285 -24.47 -1.33 0.37
CA ILE A 285 -23.05 -1.13 0.68
C ILE A 285 -22.68 0.35 0.58
N LEU A 286 -23.10 1.04 -0.50
CA LEU A 286 -22.73 2.43 -0.70
C LEU A 286 -23.33 3.36 0.36
N ILE A 287 -24.46 2.99 0.97
CA ILE A 287 -25.13 3.78 2.02
C ILE A 287 -24.64 3.40 3.43
N SER A 288 -23.88 2.31 3.61
CA SER A 288 -23.52 1.76 4.92
C SER A 288 -22.72 2.68 5.85
N ASN A 289 -22.15 3.77 5.32
CA ASN A 289 -21.37 4.76 6.08
C ASN A 289 -22.21 5.97 6.53
N PHE A 290 -23.50 6.05 6.18
CA PHE A 290 -24.38 7.15 6.61
C PHE A 290 -24.99 6.89 7.99
N PRO A 291 -25.37 7.94 8.75
CA PRO A 291 -25.93 7.81 10.10
C PRO A 291 -27.34 7.18 10.13
N PHE A 292 -28.16 7.36 9.09
CA PHE A 292 -29.56 6.88 9.02
C PHE A 292 -29.70 5.44 8.49
N LYS A 293 -29.01 4.47 9.10
CA LYS A 293 -28.93 3.10 8.55
C LYS A 293 -30.23 2.32 8.67
N TRP A 294 -31.09 2.63 9.62
CA TRP A 294 -32.29 1.84 9.92
C TRP A 294 -33.44 2.18 8.97
N GLU A 295 -33.60 3.46 8.67
CA GLU A 295 -34.59 4.01 7.76
C GLU A 295 -34.40 3.43 6.35
N PHE A 296 -33.17 3.43 5.84
CA PHE A 296 -32.85 2.84 4.54
C PHE A 296 -33.04 1.33 4.50
N ARG A 297 -32.80 0.61 5.60
CA ARG A 297 -33.05 -0.84 5.68
C ARG A 297 -34.54 -1.16 5.56
N VAL A 298 -35.40 -0.37 6.21
CA VAL A 298 -36.85 -0.55 6.10
C VAL A 298 -37.31 -0.32 4.65
N CYS A 299 -36.83 0.74 3.99
CA CYS A 299 -37.15 0.99 2.58
C CYS A 299 -36.68 -0.14 1.65
N ILE A 300 -35.48 -0.68 1.87
CA ILE A 300 -34.94 -1.79 1.08
C ILE A 300 -35.76 -3.07 1.29
N VAL A 301 -36.19 -3.36 2.52
CA VAL A 301 -37.04 -4.53 2.78
C VAL A 301 -38.41 -4.34 2.14
N ALA A 302 -39.01 -3.16 2.25
CA ALA A 302 -40.30 -2.85 1.64
C ALA A 302 -40.27 -3.01 0.11
N ILE A 303 -39.25 -2.46 -0.58
CA ILE A 303 -39.16 -2.55 -2.04
C ILE A 303 -38.87 -3.98 -2.54
N ASN A 304 -38.12 -4.78 -1.77
CA ASN A 304 -37.93 -6.19 -2.11
C ASN A 304 -39.23 -6.98 -1.93
N PHE A 305 -39.96 -6.72 -0.84
CA PHE A 305 -41.24 -7.39 -0.61
C PHE A 305 -42.25 -7.08 -1.72
N THR A 306 -42.39 -5.82 -2.13
CA THR A 306 -43.30 -5.43 -3.22
C THR A 306 -42.88 -6.00 -4.57
N TYR A 307 -41.57 -6.08 -4.84
CA TYR A 307 -41.07 -6.71 -6.06
C TYR A 307 -41.39 -8.22 -6.09
N VAL A 308 -41.09 -8.95 -5.01
CA VAL A 308 -41.32 -10.40 -4.92
C VAL A 308 -42.79 -10.75 -5.02
N THR A 309 -43.68 -9.99 -4.37
CA THR A 309 -45.11 -10.22 -4.50
C THR A 309 -45.57 -9.98 -5.93
N ALA A 310 -45.21 -8.85 -6.54
CA ALA A 310 -45.62 -8.52 -7.91
C ALA A 310 -45.23 -9.59 -8.93
N ILE A 311 -43.96 -10.04 -8.92
CA ILE A 311 -43.49 -11.07 -9.87
C ILE A 311 -44.16 -12.43 -9.65
N THR A 312 -44.51 -12.75 -8.41
CA THR A 312 -45.16 -14.03 -8.07
C THR A 312 -46.60 -14.05 -8.56
N PHE A 313 -47.35 -12.96 -8.37
CA PHE A 313 -48.74 -12.86 -8.83
C PHE A 313 -48.85 -12.88 -10.35
N MET A 314 -47.88 -12.29 -11.07
CA MET A 314 -47.86 -12.32 -12.54
C MET A 314 -47.44 -13.69 -13.11
N ALA A 315 -46.76 -14.53 -12.33
CA ALA A 315 -46.25 -15.81 -12.79
C ALA A 315 -47.36 -16.89 -12.88
N PRO A 316 -47.22 -17.88 -13.78
CA PRO A 316 -48.02 -19.10 -13.75
C PRO A 316 -47.90 -19.85 -12.41
N ARG A 317 -48.97 -20.53 -11.96
CA ARG A 317 -49.04 -21.18 -10.62
C ARG A 317 -47.92 -22.18 -10.34
N ASN A 318 -47.50 -22.93 -11.35
CA ASN A 318 -46.39 -23.89 -11.25
C ASN A 318 -45.02 -23.23 -10.97
N MET A 319 -44.88 -21.92 -11.20
CA MET A 319 -43.63 -21.18 -11.03
C MET A 319 -43.56 -20.37 -9.74
N TRP A 320 -44.60 -20.36 -8.91
CA TRP A 320 -44.63 -19.57 -7.68
C TRP A 320 -43.56 -20.00 -6.69
N LEU A 321 -43.53 -21.29 -6.34
CA LEU A 321 -42.55 -21.84 -5.42
C LEU A 321 -41.09 -21.59 -5.85
N PRO A 322 -40.67 -21.90 -7.10
CA PRO A 322 -39.29 -21.65 -7.50
C PRO A 322 -38.92 -20.16 -7.52
N LEU A 323 -39.84 -19.27 -7.92
CA LEU A 323 -39.57 -17.82 -7.93
C LEU A 323 -39.48 -17.23 -6.51
N ILE A 324 -40.34 -17.65 -5.58
CA ILE A 324 -40.32 -17.21 -4.18
C ILE A 324 -39.03 -17.69 -3.50
N VAL A 325 -38.72 -18.98 -3.62
CA VAL A 325 -37.52 -19.56 -3.01
C VAL A 325 -36.27 -18.88 -3.57
N PHE A 326 -36.19 -18.69 -4.89
CA PHE A 326 -35.06 -18.00 -5.51
C PHE A 326 -34.93 -16.55 -5.02
N SER A 327 -36.02 -15.78 -5.00
CA SER A 327 -35.99 -14.37 -4.62
C SER A 327 -35.69 -14.14 -3.14
N ILE A 328 -36.00 -15.10 -2.27
CA ILE A 328 -35.64 -15.03 -0.84
C ILE A 328 -34.19 -15.47 -0.63
N VAL A 329 -33.78 -16.59 -1.21
CA VAL A 329 -32.46 -17.19 -0.96
C VAL A 329 -31.33 -16.40 -1.63
N PHE A 330 -31.57 -15.89 -2.84
CA PHE A 330 -30.53 -15.25 -3.66
C PHE A 330 -29.94 -13.98 -3.00
N PRO A 331 -30.73 -13.03 -2.43
CA PRO A 331 -30.18 -11.89 -1.72
C PRO A 331 -29.24 -12.24 -0.56
N PHE A 332 -29.46 -13.37 0.14
CA PHE A 332 -28.53 -13.85 1.19
C PHE A 332 -27.26 -14.48 0.61
N LEU A 333 -27.33 -15.05 -0.60
CA LEU A 333 -26.19 -15.60 -1.32
C LEU A 333 -25.28 -14.52 -1.89
N VAL A 334 -25.84 -13.40 -2.38
CA VAL A 334 -25.08 -12.30 -3.01
C VAL A 334 -23.89 -11.82 -2.17
N PRO A 335 -24.01 -11.54 -0.85
CA PRO A 335 -22.87 -11.18 0.00
C PRO A 335 -21.79 -12.26 0.09
N HIS A 336 -22.19 -13.54 0.09
CA HIS A 336 -21.27 -14.67 0.19
C HIS A 336 -20.52 -14.85 -1.13
N VAL A 337 -21.22 -14.79 -2.26
CA VAL A 337 -20.65 -14.82 -3.61
C VAL A 337 -19.72 -13.62 -3.82
N PHE A 338 -20.11 -12.42 -3.39
CA PHE A 338 -19.26 -11.23 -3.49
C PHE A 338 -17.99 -11.37 -2.64
N LYS A 339 -18.08 -11.85 -1.39
CA LYS A 339 -16.91 -12.14 -0.55
C LYS A 339 -16.02 -13.22 -1.16
N LEU A 340 -16.61 -14.28 -1.71
CA LEU A 340 -15.89 -15.34 -2.41
C LEU A 340 -15.20 -14.81 -3.65
N PHE A 341 -15.88 -14.01 -4.47
CA PHE A 341 -15.30 -13.33 -5.63
C PHE A 341 -14.14 -12.43 -5.24
N VAL A 342 -14.26 -11.63 -4.17
CA VAL A 342 -13.16 -10.81 -3.68
C VAL A 342 -12.00 -11.67 -3.15
N ARG A 343 -12.28 -12.80 -2.49
CA ARG A 343 -11.25 -13.76 -2.07
C ARG A 343 -10.57 -14.40 -3.27
N LEU A 344 -11.33 -14.83 -4.27
CA LEU A 344 -10.83 -15.40 -5.52
C LEU A 344 -10.03 -14.38 -6.32
N ALA A 345 -10.48 -13.13 -6.44
CA ALA A 345 -9.74 -12.05 -7.10
C ALA A 345 -8.44 -11.73 -6.34
N LYS A 346 -8.45 -11.76 -5.00
CA LYS A 346 -7.22 -11.64 -4.19
C LYS A 346 -6.32 -12.85 -4.35
N LEU A 347 -6.87 -14.06 -4.46
CA LEU A 347 -6.13 -15.28 -4.71
C LEU A 347 -5.55 -15.28 -6.12
N LEU A 348 -6.29 -14.89 -7.15
CA LEU A 348 -5.84 -14.74 -8.53
C LEU A 348 -4.80 -13.63 -8.65
N LYS A 349 -4.98 -12.51 -7.95
CA LYS A 349 -3.95 -11.47 -7.85
C LYS A 349 -2.71 -12.00 -7.15
N ARG A 350 -2.86 -12.74 -6.05
CA ARG A 350 -1.75 -13.42 -5.38
C ARG A 350 -1.12 -14.49 -6.25
N ILE A 351 -1.87 -15.22 -7.07
CA ILE A 351 -1.38 -16.25 -8.00
C ILE A 351 -0.68 -15.59 -9.19
N SER A 352 -1.15 -14.43 -9.65
CA SER A 352 -0.50 -13.62 -10.68
C SER A 352 0.75 -12.92 -10.16
N GLU A 353 0.72 -12.46 -8.90
CA GLU A 353 1.90 -11.99 -8.19
C GLU A 353 2.84 -13.16 -7.93
N ILE A 354 2.34 -14.35 -7.56
CA ILE A 354 3.12 -15.57 -7.38
C ILE A 354 3.62 -16.10 -8.73
N SER A 355 2.95 -15.89 -9.86
CA SER A 355 3.42 -16.32 -11.18
C SER A 355 4.42 -15.33 -11.79
N GLY A 356 4.24 -14.03 -11.52
CA GLY A 356 5.27 -13.01 -11.79
C GLY A 356 6.48 -13.18 -10.87
N ILE A 357 6.24 -13.50 -9.60
CA ILE A 357 7.24 -13.95 -8.64
C ILE A 357 7.72 -15.36 -9.00
N GLN A 358 6.99 -16.22 -9.73
CA GLN A 358 7.44 -17.55 -10.18
C GLN A 358 8.35 -17.41 -11.39
N ASN A 359 8.14 -16.42 -12.25
CA ASN A 359 9.11 -16.05 -13.26
C ASN A 359 10.36 -15.42 -12.62
N HIS A 360 10.20 -14.65 -11.54
CA HIS A 360 11.32 -14.18 -10.72
C HIS A 360 11.92 -15.26 -9.77
N LEU A 361 11.18 -16.30 -9.40
CA LEU A 361 11.58 -17.43 -8.55
C LEU A 361 12.04 -18.60 -9.40
N ASN A 362 11.79 -18.67 -10.70
CA ASN A 362 12.51 -19.57 -11.58
C ASN A 362 13.93 -19.02 -11.82
N THR A 363 14.12 -17.70 -11.64
CA THR A 363 15.43 -17.05 -11.53
C THR A 363 15.98 -17.00 -10.08
N VAL A 364 15.14 -17.15 -9.04
CA VAL A 364 15.54 -17.09 -7.61
C VAL A 364 15.38 -18.45 -6.87
N SER A 365 14.86 -19.51 -7.48
CA SER A 365 14.77 -20.88 -6.89
C SER A 365 16.03 -21.70 -7.14
N GLU A 366 17.01 -21.14 -7.85
CA GLU A 366 18.42 -21.44 -7.58
C GLU A 366 18.89 -20.91 -6.20
N LEU A 367 18.06 -20.16 -5.45
CA LEU A 367 18.48 -19.43 -4.24
C LEU A 367 17.77 -19.76 -2.93
N PHE A 368 16.66 -20.52 -2.89
CA PHE A 368 15.94 -20.80 -1.62
C PHE A 368 15.28 -22.18 -1.56
N CYS A 369 16.07 -23.22 -1.26
CA CYS A 369 15.63 -24.40 -0.51
C CYS A 369 16.57 -24.53 0.71
N CYS A 370 16.28 -23.80 1.80
CA CYS A 370 17.14 -23.82 2.99
C CYS A 370 17.11 -25.19 3.63
N GLU A 371 18.13 -26.01 3.40
CA GLU A 371 18.47 -27.14 4.28
C GLU A 371 19.00 -26.62 5.64
N ASP A 372 18.20 -25.81 6.34
CA ASP A 372 18.52 -25.38 7.69
C ASP A 372 18.29 -26.54 8.65
N ASN A 373 19.37 -27.14 9.14
CA ASN A 373 19.24 -28.13 10.21
C ASN A 373 18.56 -27.51 11.47
N PRO A 374 17.90 -28.34 12.32
CA PRO A 374 17.16 -27.84 13.49
C PRO A 374 17.99 -26.97 14.45
N LEU A 375 19.32 -27.12 14.43
CA LEU A 375 20.24 -26.39 15.28
C LEU A 375 20.47 -24.94 14.80
N HIS A 376 20.37 -24.66 13.50
CA HIS A 376 20.38 -23.29 12.94
C HIS A 376 19.20 -22.48 13.49
N ILE A 377 18.01 -23.07 13.46
CA ILE A 377 16.77 -22.45 13.93
C ILE A 377 16.84 -22.21 15.44
N ALA A 378 17.26 -23.23 16.20
CA ALA A 378 17.38 -23.11 17.66
C ALA A 378 18.43 -22.08 18.10
N SER A 379 19.52 -21.94 17.35
CA SER A 379 20.59 -20.97 17.62
C SER A 379 20.17 -19.53 17.32
N THR A 380 19.29 -19.35 16.35
CA THR A 380 18.65 -18.07 16.03
C THR A 380 17.66 -17.68 17.13
N SER A 381 16.79 -18.61 17.53
CA SER A 381 15.76 -18.38 18.55
C SER A 381 16.28 -18.36 20.00
N GLY A 382 17.52 -18.79 20.23
CA GLY A 382 18.15 -18.77 21.56
C GLY A 382 17.67 -19.87 22.51
N HIS A 383 17.15 -20.98 22.00
CA HIS A 383 16.63 -22.10 22.80
C HIS A 383 17.74 -23.00 23.34
N VAL A 384 18.42 -22.54 24.39
CA VAL A 384 19.61 -23.19 24.98
C VAL A 384 19.38 -24.65 25.37
N ASN A 385 18.23 -24.97 25.99
CA ASN A 385 17.94 -26.34 26.44
C ASN A 385 17.81 -27.31 25.25
N PHE A 386 17.12 -26.87 24.20
CA PHE A 386 16.99 -27.64 22.97
C PHE A 386 18.33 -27.81 22.26
N VAL A 387 19.16 -26.76 22.23
CA VAL A 387 20.53 -26.83 21.68
C VAL A 387 21.38 -27.86 22.45
N LYS A 388 21.31 -27.88 23.79
CA LYS A 388 22.04 -28.84 24.63
C LYS A 388 21.67 -30.29 24.31
N GLU A 389 20.36 -30.56 24.23
CA GLU A 389 19.83 -31.89 23.96
C GLU A 389 20.14 -32.33 22.53
N MET A 390 19.91 -31.47 21.55
CA MET A 390 20.17 -31.76 20.13
C MET A 390 21.64 -32.03 19.84
N ILE A 391 22.56 -31.25 20.42
CA ILE A 391 24.01 -31.50 20.27
C ILE A 391 24.41 -32.81 20.97
N SER A 392 23.75 -33.17 22.08
CA SER A 392 23.99 -34.45 22.75
C SER A 392 23.56 -35.64 21.89
N LEU A 393 22.48 -35.50 21.13
CA LEU A 393 21.95 -36.54 20.25
C LEU A 393 22.72 -36.65 18.94
N LYS A 394 23.03 -35.51 18.30
CA LYS A 394 23.73 -35.46 17.01
C LYS A 394 24.72 -34.29 16.92
N PRO A 395 25.98 -34.50 17.36
CA PRO A 395 27.02 -33.46 17.33
C PRO A 395 27.37 -32.94 15.92
N SER A 396 27.11 -33.71 14.86
CA SER A 396 27.46 -33.32 13.47
C SER A 396 26.74 -32.04 13.02
N PHE A 397 25.53 -31.81 13.52
CA PHE A 397 24.71 -30.64 13.19
C PHE A 397 25.36 -29.30 13.57
N ALA A 398 26.29 -29.29 14.54
CA ALA A 398 27.01 -28.08 14.89
C ALA A 398 28.02 -27.63 13.84
N LYS A 399 28.51 -28.55 12.99
CA LYS A 399 29.52 -28.31 11.96
C LYS A 399 28.94 -28.03 10.58
N GLU A 400 27.72 -28.50 10.34
CA GLU A 400 27.03 -28.30 9.08
C GLU A 400 26.77 -26.80 8.84
N VAL A 401 27.05 -26.36 7.63
CA VAL A 401 26.67 -25.03 7.13
C VAL A 401 25.46 -25.20 6.24
N ASN A 402 24.49 -24.30 6.35
CA ASN A 402 23.37 -24.27 5.44
C ASN A 402 23.79 -23.83 4.03
N GLN A 403 22.88 -23.88 3.06
CA GLN A 403 23.11 -23.43 1.67
C GLN A 403 23.63 -21.98 1.55
N HIS A 404 23.42 -21.16 2.58
CA HIS A 404 23.90 -19.78 2.62
C HIS A 404 25.30 -19.65 3.22
N GLY A 405 25.94 -20.78 3.56
CA GLY A 405 27.26 -20.85 4.17
C GLY A 405 27.26 -20.43 5.63
N PHE A 406 26.19 -20.60 6.39
CA PHE A 406 26.15 -20.26 7.81
C PHE A 406 25.97 -21.51 8.64
N SER A 407 26.76 -21.65 9.71
CA SER A 407 26.55 -22.67 10.73
C SER A 407 25.73 -22.12 11.91
N PRO A 408 25.25 -22.99 12.82
CA PRO A 408 24.50 -22.55 13.99
C PRO A 408 25.26 -21.54 14.86
N LEU A 409 26.60 -21.69 14.95
CA LEU A 409 27.45 -20.76 15.69
C LEU A 409 27.54 -19.37 15.02
N HIS A 410 27.50 -19.29 13.70
CA HIS A 410 27.46 -18.00 12.99
C HIS A 410 26.21 -17.20 13.36
N PHE A 411 25.05 -17.87 13.39
CA PHE A 411 23.78 -17.26 13.79
C PHE A 411 23.81 -16.80 15.26
N ALA A 412 24.26 -17.67 16.16
CA ALA A 412 24.36 -17.33 17.58
C ALA A 412 25.26 -16.11 17.83
N SER A 413 26.39 -16.03 17.11
CA SER A 413 27.35 -14.92 17.19
C SER A 413 26.80 -13.59 16.66
N ALA A 414 26.01 -13.61 15.59
CA ALA A 414 25.40 -12.39 15.05
C ALA A 414 24.27 -11.83 15.95
N ILE A 415 23.45 -12.71 16.51
CA ILE A 415 22.19 -12.35 17.19
C ILE A 415 22.39 -11.92 18.65
N ARG A 416 23.54 -12.26 19.27
CA ARG A 416 23.91 -12.04 20.70
C ARG A 416 23.46 -13.14 21.66
N ASN A 417 23.38 -14.38 21.22
CA ASN A 417 22.96 -15.50 22.06
C ASN A 417 24.16 -16.14 22.80
N LEU A 418 24.72 -15.43 23.78
CA LEU A 418 25.92 -15.87 24.52
C LEU A 418 25.80 -17.28 25.13
N LYS A 419 24.63 -17.61 25.68
CA LYS A 419 24.39 -18.94 26.28
C LYS A 419 24.52 -20.06 25.25
N VAL A 420 23.98 -19.87 24.05
CA VAL A 420 24.09 -20.84 22.95
C VAL A 420 25.54 -20.96 22.48
N VAL A 421 26.25 -19.83 22.35
CA VAL A 421 27.68 -19.82 22.00
C VAL A 421 28.49 -20.63 23.00
N LYS A 422 28.28 -20.43 24.31
CA LYS A 422 28.99 -21.19 25.35
C LYS A 422 28.75 -22.69 25.24
N GLU A 423 27.51 -23.12 25.01
CA GLU A 423 27.18 -24.54 24.87
C GLU A 423 27.79 -25.17 23.62
N LEU A 424 27.77 -24.46 22.48
CA LEU A 424 28.40 -24.93 21.24
C LEU A 424 29.93 -25.05 21.41
N LEU A 425 30.57 -24.04 22.01
CA LEU A 425 32.03 -24.02 22.20
C LEU A 425 32.54 -24.98 23.28
N LYS A 426 31.70 -25.32 24.26
CA LYS A 426 32.00 -26.35 25.26
C LYS A 426 32.13 -27.73 24.61
N ARG A 427 31.38 -27.98 23.53
CA ARG A 427 31.33 -29.28 22.84
C ARG A 427 32.40 -29.41 21.77
N ASP A 428 32.56 -28.39 20.92
CA ASP A 428 33.67 -28.37 19.95
C ASP A 428 34.21 -26.94 19.77
N ARG A 429 35.47 -26.78 20.17
CA ARG A 429 36.19 -25.52 20.14
C ARG A 429 36.60 -25.13 18.71
N LYS A 430 36.71 -26.11 17.79
CA LYS A 430 37.08 -25.87 16.38
C LYS A 430 35.99 -25.13 15.61
N LEU A 431 34.75 -25.07 16.13
CA LEU A 431 33.65 -24.34 15.51
C LEU A 431 33.93 -22.83 15.36
N CYS A 432 34.79 -22.24 16.19
CA CYS A 432 35.20 -20.83 16.05
C CYS A 432 35.93 -20.52 14.74
N GLN A 433 36.57 -21.53 14.14
CA GLN A 433 37.33 -21.39 12.89
C GLN A 433 36.51 -21.80 11.67
N LEU A 434 35.26 -22.24 11.86
CA LEU A 434 34.42 -22.66 10.75
C LEU A 434 34.18 -21.48 9.83
N GLU A 435 34.59 -21.61 8.57
CA GLU A 435 34.43 -20.58 7.57
C GLU A 435 33.06 -20.69 6.95
N GLY A 436 32.28 -19.63 7.09
CA GLY A 436 31.01 -19.49 6.41
C GLY A 436 31.12 -18.77 5.07
N ARG A 437 30.04 -18.11 4.67
CA ARG A 437 29.98 -17.30 3.45
C ARG A 437 31.12 -16.28 3.41
N ASN A 438 31.77 -16.15 2.25
CA ASN A 438 32.92 -15.26 2.03
C ASN A 438 34.10 -15.51 2.99
N ARG A 439 34.24 -16.74 3.49
CA ARG A 439 35.22 -17.14 4.52
C ARG A 439 35.09 -16.34 5.82
N TRP A 440 33.89 -15.87 6.14
CA TRP A 440 33.64 -15.22 7.42
C TRP A 440 33.56 -16.27 8.51
N THR A 441 34.35 -16.10 9.57
CA THR A 441 34.21 -16.89 10.79
C THR A 441 33.14 -16.29 11.71
N PRO A 442 32.65 -17.04 12.71
CA PRO A 442 31.71 -16.51 13.70
C PRO A 442 32.22 -15.25 14.43
N LEU A 443 33.55 -15.11 14.60
CA LEU A 443 34.17 -13.94 15.21
C LEU A 443 34.03 -12.68 14.32
N HIS A 444 34.13 -12.82 12.99
CA HIS A 444 33.90 -11.71 12.05
C HIS A 444 32.47 -11.15 12.20
N TYR A 445 31.47 -12.02 12.35
CA TYR A 445 30.08 -11.60 12.58
C TYR A 445 29.88 -10.94 13.95
N ALA A 446 30.47 -11.50 15.01
CA ALA A 446 30.41 -10.93 16.35
C ALA A 446 31.05 -9.53 16.38
N ALA A 447 32.21 -9.36 15.76
CA ALA A 447 32.95 -8.10 15.67
C ALA A 447 32.22 -7.05 14.82
N SER A 448 31.68 -7.44 13.66
CA SER A 448 30.88 -6.56 12.80
C SER A 448 29.63 -6.02 13.49
N ARG A 449 29.04 -6.80 14.40
CA ARG A 449 27.81 -6.45 15.16
C ARG A 449 28.09 -5.90 16.57
N GLY A 450 29.35 -5.76 16.97
CA GLY A 450 29.74 -5.22 18.28
C GLY A 450 29.37 -6.11 19.48
N ARG A 451 29.37 -7.44 19.32
CA ARG A 451 28.97 -8.38 20.37
C ARG A 451 30.12 -8.69 21.33
N VAL A 452 30.51 -7.72 22.15
CA VAL A 452 31.70 -7.79 23.03
C VAL A 452 31.76 -9.04 23.91
N GLU A 453 30.64 -9.45 24.53
CA GLU A 453 30.62 -10.64 25.38
C GLU A 453 30.91 -11.94 24.62
N ILE A 454 30.43 -12.02 23.37
CA ILE A 454 30.69 -13.17 22.49
C ILE A 454 32.13 -13.13 21.99
N ILE A 455 32.63 -11.94 21.64
CA ILE A 455 34.04 -11.75 21.26
C ILE A 455 34.94 -12.20 22.40
N ARG A 456 34.67 -11.77 23.63
CA ARG A 456 35.41 -12.18 24.83
C ARG A 456 35.43 -13.70 24.98
N GLU A 457 34.26 -14.32 24.94
CA GLU A 457 34.16 -15.77 25.06
C GLU A 457 34.91 -16.49 23.94
N MET A 458 34.82 -16.01 22.69
CA MET A 458 35.46 -16.60 21.52
C MET A 458 36.98 -16.41 21.47
N VAL A 459 37.50 -15.29 21.99
CA VAL A 459 38.94 -15.04 22.08
C VAL A 459 39.56 -15.90 23.17
N VAL A 460 38.90 -16.02 24.33
CA VAL A 460 39.32 -16.95 25.41
C VAL A 460 39.25 -18.40 24.94
N ALA A 461 38.21 -18.73 24.17
CA ALA A 461 38.02 -20.02 23.55
C ALA A 461 39.14 -20.38 22.56
N CYS A 462 39.38 -19.49 21.60
CA CYS A 462 40.17 -19.73 20.41
C CYS A 462 40.96 -18.47 20.03
N PRO A 463 42.14 -18.24 20.63
CA PRO A 463 42.98 -17.09 20.32
C PRO A 463 43.31 -16.99 18.81
N GLU A 464 43.55 -18.12 18.15
CA GLU A 464 43.88 -18.18 16.72
C GLU A 464 42.77 -17.66 15.79
N SER A 465 41.51 -17.59 16.25
CA SER A 465 40.41 -17.07 15.43
C SER A 465 40.53 -15.57 15.13
N THR A 466 41.33 -14.83 15.91
CA THR A 466 41.57 -13.38 15.74
C THR A 466 42.41 -13.04 14.53
N LYS A 467 43.28 -13.96 14.10
CA LYS A 467 44.19 -13.79 12.95
C LYS A 467 43.58 -14.20 11.61
N VAL A 468 42.43 -14.88 11.63
CA VAL A 468 41.77 -15.34 10.41
C VAL A 468 41.27 -14.14 9.62
N VAL A 469 41.47 -14.18 8.30
CA VAL A 469 41.03 -13.15 7.36
C VAL A 469 39.95 -13.69 6.44
N ASN A 470 38.97 -12.84 6.10
CA ASN A 470 37.95 -13.18 5.11
C ASN A 470 38.50 -13.06 3.66
N VAL A 471 37.65 -13.31 2.65
CA VAL A 471 38.00 -13.17 1.22
C VAL A 471 38.54 -11.77 0.87
N GLN A 472 38.07 -10.72 1.55
CA GLN A 472 38.54 -9.35 1.36
C GLN A 472 39.84 -9.03 2.13
N LYS A 473 40.49 -10.06 2.71
CA LYS A 473 41.67 -9.93 3.58
C LYS A 473 41.43 -9.05 4.82
N GLU A 474 40.17 -8.91 5.25
CA GLU A 474 39.80 -8.16 6.45
C GLU A 474 39.78 -9.10 7.67
N THR A 475 40.41 -8.68 8.77
CA THR A 475 40.31 -9.35 10.09
C THR A 475 39.05 -8.90 10.83
N ALA A 476 38.66 -9.64 11.88
CA ALA A 476 37.56 -9.25 12.77
C ALA A 476 37.72 -7.83 13.35
N LEU A 477 38.96 -7.42 13.68
CA LEU A 477 39.28 -6.07 14.12
C LEU A 477 38.94 -5.01 13.05
N ARG A 478 39.35 -5.25 11.79
CA ARG A 478 39.08 -4.34 10.67
C ARG A 478 37.57 -4.17 10.45
N LEU A 479 36.79 -5.24 10.61
CA LEU A 479 35.33 -5.21 10.51
C LEU A 479 34.65 -4.45 11.65
N ALA A 480 35.17 -4.54 12.87
CA ALA A 480 34.66 -3.75 14.00
C ALA A 480 34.88 -2.26 13.79
N ILE A 481 36.05 -1.86 13.25
CA ILE A 481 36.35 -0.47 12.88
C ILE A 481 35.39 0.03 11.80
N LYS A 482 35.20 -0.74 10.72
CA LYS A 482 34.33 -0.37 9.58
C LYS A 482 32.87 -0.17 9.96
N ASN A 483 32.38 -0.92 10.95
CA ASN A 483 31.00 -0.83 11.44
C ASN A 483 30.85 0.05 12.69
N SER A 484 31.87 0.84 13.03
CA SER A 484 31.89 1.78 14.16
C SER A 484 31.57 1.12 15.52
N GLN A 485 32.02 -0.12 15.73
CA GLN A 485 31.76 -0.88 16.95
C GLN A 485 32.87 -0.62 17.99
N PHE A 486 32.80 0.54 18.63
CA PHE A 486 33.85 1.04 19.54
C PHE A 486 34.24 0.05 20.64
N ASP A 487 33.27 -0.53 21.34
CA ASP A 487 33.54 -1.45 22.46
C ASP A 487 34.22 -2.75 22.00
N ALA A 488 33.89 -3.22 20.79
CA ALA A 488 34.53 -4.40 20.21
C ALA A 488 35.96 -4.11 19.77
N VAL A 489 36.24 -2.91 19.24
CA VAL A 489 37.61 -2.47 18.90
C VAL A 489 38.45 -2.36 20.16
N ASN A 490 37.97 -1.69 21.20
CA ASN A 490 38.71 -1.54 22.46
C ASN A 490 39.03 -2.90 23.11
N PHE A 491 38.15 -3.89 22.94
CA PHE A 491 38.41 -5.23 23.43
C PHE A 491 39.39 -6.03 22.55
N LEU A 492 39.33 -5.90 21.22
CA LEU A 492 40.18 -6.65 20.29
C LEU A 492 41.60 -6.07 20.11
N VAL A 493 41.83 -4.83 20.55
CA VAL A 493 43.14 -4.16 20.52
C VAL A 493 43.95 -4.42 21.80
N LYS A 494 43.29 -4.83 22.89
CA LYS A 494 43.92 -5.29 24.13
C LYS A 494 44.28 -6.77 24.01
#